data_AF-A0A3M0YIS1-F1
#
_entry.id   AF-A0A3M0YIS1-F1
#
_cell.length_a   1.000
_cell.length_b   1.000
_cell.length_c   1.000
_cell.angle_alpha   90.00
_cell.angle_beta   90.00
_cell.angle_gamma   90.00
#
_symmetry.space_group_name_H-M   'P 1'
#
loop_
_entity.id
_entity.type
_entity.pdbx_description
1 polymer ?
#
loop_
_entity_poly.entity_id
_entity_poly.type
_entity_poly.pdbx_seq_one_letter_code
_entity_poly.pdbx_strand_id
1 'polypeptide(L)' 'CPCHYSIFDPEKGGQQVCGQGVANLPQIELAYDSATDSVRAVGVIGLIYGRTANIA' A
#
# COMPACT_ATOMS: atom_id res chain seq x y z
N CYS A 1 1.29 2.03 -13.43
CA CYS A 1 2.70 2.48 -13.33
C CYS A 1 3.21 2.85 -14.73
N PRO A 2 3.63 4.10 -14.97
CA PRO A 2 4.02 4.56 -16.31
C PRO A 2 5.33 3.94 -16.81
N CYS A 3 6.21 3.44 -15.94
CA CYS A 3 7.50 2.87 -16.36
C CYS A 3 7.34 1.53 -17.11
N HIS A 4 6.44 0.65 -16.62
CA HIS A 4 6.31 -0.73 -17.12
C HIS A 4 4.86 -1.23 -17.10
N TYR A 5 3.90 -0.31 -17.16
CA TYR A 5 2.46 -0.58 -17.34
C TYR A 5 1.78 -1.48 -16.30
N SER A 6 2.35 -1.63 -15.10
CA SER A 6 1.70 -2.42 -14.03
C SER A 6 0.44 -1.72 -13.51
N ILE A 7 -0.62 -2.49 -13.26
CA ILE A 7 -1.92 -2.05 -12.75
C ILE A 7 -2.22 -2.78 -11.45
N PHE A 8 -2.69 -2.03 -10.44
CA PHE A 8 -3.04 -2.56 -9.12
C PHE A 8 -4.47 -2.15 -8.78
N ASP A 9 -5.23 -3.05 -8.17
CA ASP A 9 -6.63 -2.86 -7.78
C ASP A 9 -6.71 -2.43 -6.30
N PRO A 10 -7.09 -1.17 -6.00
CA PRO A 10 -7.21 -0.69 -4.63
C PRO A 10 -8.40 -1.30 -3.88
N GLU A 11 -9.43 -1.78 -4.58
CA GLU A 11 -10.61 -2.41 -3.94
C GLU A 11 -10.31 -3.85 -3.52
N LYS A 12 -9.24 -4.44 -4.04
CA LYS A 12 -8.79 -5.81 -3.73
C LYS A 12 -7.44 -5.84 -3.04
N GLY A 13 -7.25 -4.98 -2.04
CA GLY A 13 -6.04 -5.08 -1.22
C GLY A 13 -4.75 -4.66 -1.95
N GLY A 14 -4.84 -3.83 -3.00
CA GLY A 14 -3.69 -3.48 -3.83
C GLY A 14 -3.23 -4.61 -4.75
N GLN A 15 -4.11 -5.59 -5.04
CA GLN A 15 -3.81 -6.73 -5.90
C GLN A 15 -3.23 -6.30 -7.24
N GLN A 16 -2.11 -6.88 -7.66
CA GLN A 16 -1.61 -6.67 -9.01
C GLN A 16 -2.53 -7.34 -10.02
N VAL A 17 -3.20 -6.54 -10.84
CA VAL A 17 -4.08 -7.02 -11.91
C VAL A 17 -3.24 -7.55 -13.07
N CYS A 18 -2.22 -6.77 -13.47
CA CYS A 18 -1.23 -7.15 -14.47
C CYS A 18 0.04 -6.31 -14.28
N GLY A 19 1.19 -6.78 -14.78
CA GLY A 19 2.43 -6.02 -14.71
C GLY A 19 3.65 -6.86 -14.34
N GLN A 20 4.71 -6.16 -13.93
CA GLN A 20 6.04 -6.74 -13.64
C GLN A 20 6.38 -6.72 -12.14
N GLY A 21 5.49 -6.19 -11.29
CA GLY A 21 5.67 -6.29 -9.84
C GLY A 21 5.58 -7.75 -9.39
N VAL A 22 6.38 -8.12 -8.39
CA VAL A 22 6.40 -9.47 -7.79
C VAL A 22 5.56 -9.54 -6.50
N ALA A 23 5.03 -8.40 -6.06
CA ALA A 23 4.20 -8.26 -4.88
C ALA A 23 3.05 -7.30 -5.17
N ASN A 24 1.95 -7.45 -4.44
CA ASN A 24 0.86 -6.48 -4.42
C ASN A 24 1.36 -5.12 -3.90
N LEU A 25 0.61 -4.06 -4.20
CA LEU A 25 0.96 -2.72 -3.75
C LEU A 25 0.88 -2.65 -2.22
N PRO A 26 1.95 -2.23 -1.50
CA PRO A 26 1.91 -2.08 -0.06
C PRO A 26 0.77 -1.15 0.38
N GLN A 27 0.08 -1.52 1.45
CA GLN A 27 -1.07 -0.77 1.95
C GLN A 27 -0.71 -0.03 3.23
N ILE A 28 -1.23 1.19 3.39
CA ILE A 28 -1.20 1.89 4.66
C ILE A 28 -2.35 1.37 5.51
N GLU A 29 -2.04 0.88 6.71
CA GLU A 29 -3.06 0.54 7.70
C GLU A 29 -3.57 1.84 8.33
N LEU A 30 -4.89 2.03 8.30
CA LEU A 30 -5.55 3.24 8.77
C LEU A 30 -6.40 2.94 10.00
N ALA A 31 -6.31 3.81 11.00
CA ALA A 31 -7.23 3.83 12.14
C ALA A 31 -8.14 5.06 12.03
N TYR A 32 -9.45 4.85 12.16
CA TYR A 32 -10.44 5.91 12.25
C TYR A 32 -10.84 6.16 13.70
N ASP A 33 -10.87 7.43 14.10
CA ASP A 33 -11.33 7.90 15.40
C ASP A 33 -12.62 8.71 15.20
N SER A 34 -13.76 8.13 15.57
CA SER A 34 -15.08 8.76 15.42
C SER A 34 -15.33 9.91 16.39
N ALA A 35 -14.58 10.03 17.48
CA ALA A 35 -14.74 11.12 18.44
C ALA A 35 -14.16 12.43 17.90
N THR A 36 -13.11 12.33 17.09
CA THR A 36 -12.41 13.49 16.51
C THR A 36 -12.55 13.57 14.99
N ASP A 37 -13.28 12.64 14.38
CA ASP A 37 -13.37 12.44 12.92
C ASP A 37 -11.99 12.35 12.23
N SER A 38 -11.00 11.74 12.89
CA SER A 38 -9.63 11.68 12.37
C SER A 38 -9.30 10.33 11.76
N VAL A 39 -8.50 10.33 10.70
CA VAL A 39 -7.92 9.14 10.07
C VAL A 39 -6.41 9.21 10.23
N ARG A 40 -5.81 8.16 10.81
CA ARG A 40 -4.36 8.10 11.08
C ARG A 40 -3.75 6.89 10.40
N ALA A 41 -2.58 7.06 9.80
CA ALA A 41 -1.74 5.96 9.39
C ALA A 41 -1.07 5.33 10.62
N VAL A 42 -1.28 4.03 10.82
CA VAL A 42 -0.79 3.30 12.01
C VAL A 42 0.18 2.17 11.66
N GLY A 43 0.28 1.81 10.38
CA GLY A 43 1.14 0.72 9.93
C GLY A 43 1.24 0.60 8.41
N VAL A 44 1.98 -0.39 7.95
CA VAL A 44 2.12 -0.75 6.53
C VAL A 44 2.03 -2.26 6.38
N ILE A 45 1.14 -2.73 5.50
CA ILE A 45 1.08 -4.13 5.05
C ILE A 45 1.92 -4.25 3.79
N GLY A 46 3.01 -5.04 3.85
CA GLY A 46 4.01 -5.15 2.79
C GLY A 46 5.26 -4.29 3.04
N LEU A 47 6.22 -4.32 2.11
CA LEU A 47 7.48 -3.57 2.19
C LEU A 47 7.50 -2.43 1.17
N ILE A 48 7.81 -1.22 1.65
CA ILE A 48 7.97 -0.04 0.78
C ILE A 48 9.20 -0.23 -0.12
N TYR A 49 9.02 0.01 -1.41
CA TYR A 49 10.06 -0.12 -2.42
C TYR A 49 11.31 0.70 -2.06
N GLY A 50 12.49 0.13 -2.33
CA GLY A 50 13.78 0.80 -2.13
C GLY A 50 14.28 0.80 -0.68
N ARG A 51 13.68 0.00 0.21
CA ARG A 51 14.05 -0.09 1.63
C ARG A 51 14.27 -1.53 2.07
N THR A 52 15.11 -1.73 3.07
CA THR A 52 15.29 -3.02 3.75
C THR A 52 14.29 -3.22 4.89
N ALA A 53 13.74 -2.13 5.44
CA ALA A 53 12.68 -2.11 6.45
C ALA A 53 11.82 -0.84 6.31
N ASN A 54 10.56 -0.90 6.77
CA ASN A 54 9.63 0.24 6.71
C ASN A 54 9.95 1.34 7.75
N ILE A 55 10.70 1.01 8.80
CA ILE A 55 11.24 1.95 9.79
C ILE A 55 12.77 1.88 9.69
N ALA A 56 13.42 3.05 9.80
CA ALA A 56 14.86 3.17 9.72
C ALA A 56 15.55 2.72 11.03
#